data_AF-A0A0A2JMN3-F1
#
_entry.id   AF-A0A0A2JMN3-F1
#
_cell.length_a   1.000
_cell.length_b   1.000
_cell.length_c   1.000
_cell.angle_alpha   90.00
_cell.angle_beta   90.00
_cell.angle_gamma   90.00
#
_symmetry.space_group_name_H-M   'P 1'
#
loop_
_entity.id
_entity.type
_entity.pdbx_description
1 polymer ?
#
loop_
_entity_poly.entity_id
_entity_poly.type
_entity_poly.pdbx_seq_one_letter_code
_entity_poly.pdbx_strand_id
1 'polypeptide(L)'
;MYLKPRVFWEPELPGFEGPYSPSYCFLVSHGDRHIVFDRGLRIDWEEAFPPKIVQLVKATTTILSCNRDVVSVLDEDSSGLNIHSSDIEAVIWSHNHFDHTGDPS
;
A
#
# COMPACT_ATOMS: atom_id res chain seq x y z
N MET A 1 -4.18 7.77 2.72
CA MET A 1 -5.48 7.71 1.99
C MET A 1 -6.58 8.28 2.87
N TYR A 2 -7.68 8.75 2.30
CA TYR A 2 -8.89 9.12 3.04
C TYR A 2 -10.00 8.12 2.70
N LEU A 3 -10.56 7.46 3.70
CA LEU A 3 -11.62 6.45 3.49
C LEU A 3 -12.99 7.13 3.59
N LYS A 4 -13.89 6.85 2.65
CA LYS A 4 -15.26 7.35 2.75
C LYS A 4 -16.02 6.54 3.83
N PRO A 5 -16.82 7.18 4.71
CA PRO A 5 -17.40 6.55 5.89
C PRO A 5 -18.14 5.25 5.62
N ARG A 6 -19.09 5.27 4.68
CA ARG A 6 -20.06 4.19 4.45
C ARG A 6 -19.44 2.90 3.94
N VAL A 7 -18.22 2.96 3.42
CA VAL A 7 -17.51 1.77 2.93
C VAL A 7 -16.58 1.17 3.99
N PHE A 8 -16.42 1.87 5.12
CA PHE A 8 -15.56 1.45 6.22
C PHE A 8 -16.36 1.16 7.51
N TRP A 9 -17.40 1.94 7.83
CA TRP A 9 -18.31 1.67 8.93
C TRP A 9 -19.76 2.06 8.61
N GLU A 10 -20.70 1.46 9.35
CA GLU A 10 -22.08 1.90 9.46
C GLU A 10 -22.54 1.69 10.92
N PRO A 11 -23.40 2.56 11.51
CA PRO A 11 -24.03 3.74 10.91
C PRO A 11 -23.10 4.96 10.83
N GLU A 12 -23.49 5.99 10.07
CA GLU A 12 -22.78 7.27 10.04
C GLU A 12 -22.66 7.87 11.45
N LEU A 13 -21.48 8.40 11.76
CA LEU A 13 -21.17 9.01 13.05
C LEU A 13 -21.28 10.53 12.90
N PRO A 14 -22.22 11.21 13.58
CA PRO A 14 -22.38 12.66 13.45
C PRO A 14 -21.09 13.42 13.75
N GLY A 15 -20.67 14.28 12.81
CA GLY A 15 -19.44 15.07 12.93
C GLY A 15 -18.15 14.33 12.55
N PHE A 16 -18.24 13.08 12.07
CA PHE A 16 -17.09 12.31 11.62
C PHE A 16 -17.21 11.90 10.14
N GLU A 17 -16.51 12.65 9.29
CA GLU A 17 -16.61 12.59 7.83
C GLU A 17 -15.78 11.47 7.19
N GLY A 18 -14.85 10.85 7.92
CA GLY A 18 -13.91 9.86 7.38
C GLY A 18 -12.57 9.84 8.11
N PRO A 19 -11.87 8.69 8.18
CA PRO A 19 -10.52 8.61 8.71
C PRO A 19 -9.48 8.84 7.61
N TYR A 20 -8.37 9.49 8.00
CA TYR A 20 -7.13 9.42 7.24
C TYR A 20 -6.40 8.14 7.62
N SER A 21 -6.23 7.24 6.66
CA SER A 21 -5.60 5.93 6.87
C SER A 21 -4.28 5.84 6.08
N PRO A 22 -3.14 5.59 6.75
CA PRO A 22 -1.89 5.26 6.08
C PRO A 22 -1.93 3.84 5.50
N SER A 23 -1.17 3.59 4.42
CA SER A 23 -0.81 2.24 4.00
C SER A 23 0.62 1.98 4.46
N TYR A 24 0.84 0.90 5.21
CA TYR A 24 2.14 0.52 5.75
C TYR A 24 2.60 -0.78 5.10
N CYS A 25 3.90 -0.85 4.87
CA CYS A 25 4.62 -2.07 4.50
C CYS A 25 5.71 -2.28 5.55
N PHE A 26 6.03 -3.53 5.85
CA PHE A 26 7.03 -3.84 6.87
C PHE A 26 8.17 -4.66 6.27
N LEU A 27 9.39 -4.17 6.45
CA LEU A 27 10.60 -4.96 6.24
C LEU A 27 10.86 -5.77 7.51
N VAL A 28 10.97 -7.09 7.38
CA VAL A 28 11.31 -7.99 8.48
C VAL A 28 12.62 -8.69 8.15
N SER A 29 13.59 -8.54 9.06
CA SER A 29 14.96 -9.04 8.88
C SER A 29 15.34 -10.03 9.98
N HIS A 30 15.99 -11.12 9.60
CA HIS A 30 16.57 -12.10 10.53
C HIS A 30 17.90 -12.65 9.98
N GLY A 31 19.01 -12.08 10.47
CA GLY A 31 20.32 -12.27 9.85
C GLY A 31 20.34 -11.67 8.44
N ASP A 32 20.87 -12.41 7.47
CA ASP A 32 20.98 -12.01 6.06
C ASP A 32 19.71 -12.35 5.23
N ARG A 33 18.58 -12.58 5.91
CA ARG A 33 17.29 -12.91 5.28
C ARG A 33 16.28 -11.81 5.53
N HIS A 34 15.66 -11.36 4.44
CA HIS A 34 14.78 -10.20 4.44
C HIS A 34 13.49 -10.52 3.70
N ILE A 35 12.37 -10.25 4.35
CA ILE A 35 11.05 -10.37 3.73
C ILE A 35 10.30 -9.05 3.85
N VAL A 36 9.38 -8.83 2.92
CA VAL A 36 8.48 -7.69 2.93
C VAL A 36 7.07 -8.16 3.23
N PHE A 37 6.43 -7.56 4.23
CA PHE A 37 5.02 -7.75 4.54
C PHE A 37 4.22 -6.58 3.94
N ASP A 38 3.38 -6.89 2.96
CA ASP A 38 2.66 -5.98 2.05
C ASP A 38 3.58 -5.06 1.22
N ARG A 39 3.05 -4.57 0.10
CA ARG A 39 3.74 -3.68 -0.85
C ARG A 39 3.03 -2.37 -1.14
N GLY A 40 1.94 -2.11 -0.41
CA GLY A 40 1.23 -0.85 -0.45
C GLY A 40 0.39 -0.68 -1.73
N LEU A 41 0.08 0.58 -2.04
CA LEU A 41 -0.59 0.96 -3.27
C LEU A 41 0.42 1.10 -4.41
N ARG A 42 0.06 0.59 -5.59
CA ARG A 42 0.79 0.81 -6.83
C ARG A 42 0.72 2.29 -7.27
N ILE A 43 1.84 2.86 -7.72
CA ILE A 43 1.94 4.26 -8.16
C ILE A 43 1.04 4.54 -9.38
N ASP A 44 1.06 3.64 -10.37
CA ASP A 44 0.28 3.68 -11.62
C ASP A 44 -1.07 2.94 -11.51
N TRP A 45 -1.72 2.99 -10.33
CA TRP A 45 -2.96 2.25 -10.07
C TRP A 45 -4.12 2.64 -11.01
N GLU A 46 -4.16 3.88 -11.51
CA GLU A 46 -5.23 4.33 -12.43
C GLU A 46 -5.10 3.71 -13.81
N GLU A 47 -3.87 3.49 -14.26
CA GLU A 47 -3.51 2.98 -15.58
C GLU A 47 -3.43 1.45 -15.60
N ALA A 48 -2.86 0.87 -14.54
CA ALA A 48 -2.54 -0.55 -14.52
C ALA A 48 -3.69 -1.43 -14.01
N PHE A 49 -4.58 -0.92 -13.16
CA PHE A 49 -5.71 -1.72 -12.69
C PHE A 49 -6.85 -1.77 -13.72
N PRO A 50 -7.63 -2.87 -13.76
CA PRO A 50 -8.83 -2.93 -14.57
C PRO A 50 -9.78 -1.78 -14.25
N PRO A 51 -10.50 -1.20 -15.24
CA PRO A 51 -11.34 -0.01 -15.04
C PRO A 51 -12.34 -0.13 -13.89
N LYS A 52 -12.87 -1.33 -13.64
CA LYS A 52 -13.81 -1.59 -12.54
C LYS A 52 -13.16 -1.46 -11.16
N ILE A 53 -11.90 -1.83 -11.02
CA ILE A 53 -11.13 -1.65 -9.78
C ILE A 53 -10.83 -0.17 -9.56
N VAL A 54 -10.41 0.55 -10.62
CA VAL A 54 -10.19 2.01 -10.56
C VAL A 54 -11.46 2.75 -10.13
N GLN A 55 -12.61 2.38 -10.69
CA GLN A 55 -13.91 2.93 -10.30
C GLN A 55 -14.24 2.64 -8.84
N LEU A 56 -14.00 1.41 -8.36
CA LEU A 56 -14.21 1.04 -6.96
C LEU A 56 -13.35 1.91 -6.04
N VAL A 57 -12.05 2.00 -6.30
CA VAL A 57 -11.11 2.80 -5.49
C VAL A 57 -11.57 4.26 -5.43
N LYS A 58 -11.90 4.88 -6.57
CA LYS A 58 -12.42 6.27 -6.61
C LYS A 58 -13.76 6.42 -5.88
N ALA A 59 -14.58 5.38 -5.88
CA ALA A 59 -15.87 5.38 -5.19
C ALA A 59 -15.70 5.25 -3.67
N THR A 60 -14.68 4.55 -3.17
CA THR A 60 -14.50 4.22 -1.75
C THR A 60 -13.46 5.10 -1.05
N THR A 61 -12.46 5.59 -1.78
CA THR A 61 -11.20 6.08 -1.22
C THR A 61 -10.69 7.28 -2.01
N THR A 62 -10.18 8.30 -1.30
CA THR A 62 -9.38 9.36 -1.92
C THR A 62 -7.89 9.06 -1.68
N ILE A 63 -7.14 8.87 -2.77
CA ILE A 63 -5.69 8.70 -2.71
C ILE A 63 -5.05 10.08 -2.57
N LEU A 64 -4.32 10.31 -1.46
CA LEU A 64 -3.74 11.61 -1.14
C LEU A 64 -2.28 11.72 -1.60
N SER A 65 -1.54 10.62 -1.55
CA SER A 65 -0.16 10.52 -2.00
C SER A 65 0.15 9.06 -2.35
N CYS A 66 0.74 8.84 -3.53
CA CYS A 66 1.27 7.56 -3.96
C CYS A 66 2.34 7.84 -5.02
N ASN A 67 3.54 8.18 -4.57
CA ASN A 67 4.64 8.63 -5.44
C ASN A 67 5.92 7.78 -5.30
N ARG A 68 5.91 6.80 -4.41
CA ARG A 68 7.01 5.88 -4.14
C ARG A 68 6.45 4.51 -3.82
N ASP A 69 7.16 3.48 -4.25
CA ASP A 69 6.83 2.09 -3.98
C ASP A 69 7.90 1.48 -3.06
N VAL A 70 7.67 0.25 -2.62
CA VAL A 70 8.62 -0.42 -1.70
C VAL A 70 9.98 -0.64 -2.36
N VAL A 71 10.03 -0.88 -3.67
CA VAL A 71 11.29 -1.11 -4.39
C VAL A 71 12.13 0.15 -4.39
N SER A 72 11.54 1.29 -4.77
CA SER A 72 12.21 2.58 -4.76
C SER A 72 12.69 2.94 -3.35
N VAL A 73 11.89 2.68 -2.30
CA VAL A 73 12.28 2.96 -0.91
C VAL A 73 13.47 2.12 -0.45
N LEU A 74 13.52 0.84 -0.82
CA LEU A 74 14.65 -0.05 -0.50
C LEU A 74 15.91 0.35 -1.28
N ASP A 75 15.78 0.59 -2.59
CA ASP A 75 16.94 0.85 -3.46
C ASP A 75 17.52 2.26 -3.28
N GLU A 76 16.70 3.24 -2.87
CA GLU A 76 17.17 4.55 -2.40
C GLU A 76 17.94 4.46 -1.07
N ASP A 77 17.89 3.32 -0.38
CA ASP A 77 18.41 3.11 0.98
C ASP A 77 18.00 4.24 1.95
N SER A 78 16.74 4.69 1.85
CA SER A 78 16.20 5.76 2.72
C SER A 78 16.28 5.40 4.21
N SER A 79 16.40 4.10 4.53
CA SER A 79 16.50 3.59 5.90
C SER A 79 17.95 3.53 6.44
N GLY A 80 18.96 3.59 5.56
CA GLY A 80 20.37 3.39 5.91
C GLY A 80 20.69 1.96 6.38
N LEU A 81 19.84 0.98 6.05
CA LEU A 81 20.00 -0.41 6.44
C LEU A 81 20.88 -1.19 5.46
N ASN A 82 21.19 -0.62 4.28
CA ASN A 82 21.92 -1.30 3.21
C ASN A 82 21.24 -2.63 2.83
N ILE A 83 19.91 -2.58 2.68
CA ILE A 83 19.07 -3.69 2.22
C ILE A 83 18.34 -3.19 0.97
N HIS A 84 18.60 -3.83 -0.16
CA HIS A 84 18.03 -3.49 -1.45
C HIS A 84 16.86 -4.40 -1.80
N SER A 85 16.08 -4.03 -2.82
CA SER A 85 14.98 -4.84 -3.33
C SER A 85 15.45 -6.24 -3.77
N SER A 86 16.68 -6.35 -4.26
CA SER A 86 17.32 -7.62 -4.64
C SER A 86 17.62 -8.55 -3.46
N ASP A 87 17.66 -8.04 -2.24
CA ASP A 87 17.94 -8.81 -1.02
C ASP A 87 16.66 -9.41 -0.41
N ILE A 88 15.49 -9.04 -0.93
CA ILE A 88 14.19 -9.53 -0.45
C ILE A 88 13.91 -10.91 -1.04
N GLU A 89 13.87 -11.94 -0.17
CA GLU A 89 13.66 -13.32 -0.60
C GLU A 89 12.17 -13.69 -0.77
N ALA A 90 11.27 -12.97 -0.10
CA ALA A 90 9.85 -13.25 -0.14
C ALA A 90 8.99 -12.02 0.19
N VAL A 91 7.77 -12.06 -0.34
CA VAL A 91 6.70 -11.11 -0.03
C VAL A 91 5.55 -11.86 0.64
N ILE A 92 5.09 -11.36 1.78
CA ILE A 92 3.87 -11.81 2.43
C ILE A 92 2.81 -10.75 2.18
N TRP A 93 1.78 -11.09 1.41
CA TRP A 93 0.57 -10.26 1.33
C TRP A 93 -0.39 -10.67 2.44
N SER A 94 -0.81 -9.70 3.26
CA SER A 94 -1.83 -9.90 4.27
C SER A 94 -3.17 -10.32 3.64
N HIS A 95 -3.49 -9.74 2.49
CA HIS A 95 -4.64 -10.04 1.63
C HIS A 95 -4.47 -9.33 0.27
N ASN A 96 -5.48 -9.40 -0.59
CA ASN A 96 -5.40 -8.98 -2.00
C ASN A 96 -6.07 -7.64 -2.32
N HIS A 97 -6.27 -6.77 -1.33
CA HIS A 97 -6.78 -5.43 -1.61
C HIS A 97 -5.72 -4.56 -2.31
N PHE A 98 -6.21 -3.56 -3.04
CA PHE A 98 -5.43 -2.72 -3.96
C PHE A 98 -4.30 -1.93 -3.28
N ASP A 99 -4.42 -1.68 -1.98
CA ASP A 99 -3.50 -0.93 -1.13
C ASP A 99 -2.50 -1.81 -0.35
N HIS A 100 -2.45 -3.12 -0.66
CA HIS A 100 -1.54 -4.09 -0.05
C HIS A 100 -0.63 -4.81 -1.06
N THR A 101 -1.05 -4.96 -2.31
CA THR A 101 -0.33 -5.83 -3.26
C THR A 101 0.82 -5.15 -3.99
N GLY A 102 0.79 -3.82 -4.11
CA GLY A 102 1.73 -3.06 -4.94
C GLY A 102 1.75 -3.54 -6.39
N ASP A 103 2.89 -3.34 -7.06
CA ASP A 103 3.22 -3.98 -8.32
C ASP A 103 3.88 -5.35 -8.06
N PRO A 104 3.27 -6.50 -8.40
CA PRO A 104 3.86 -7.81 -8.16
C PRO A 104 4.84 -8.27 -9.25
N SER A 105 5.05 -7.49 -10.32
CA SER A 105 5.95 -7.83 -11.42
C SER A 105 7.41 -7.46 -11.17
#